data_AF-A0A8J3RCP1-F1
#
_entry.id   AF-A0A8J3RCP1-F1
#
_cell.length_a   1.000
_cell.length_b   1.000
_cell.length_c   1.000
_cell.angle_alpha   90.00
_cell.angle_beta   90.00
_cell.angle_gamma   90.00
#
_symmetry.space_group_name_H-M   'P 1'
#
loop_
_entity.id
_entity.type
_entity.pdbx_description
1 polymer ?
#
loop_
_entity_poly.entity_id
_entity_poly.type
_entity_poly.pdbx_seq_one_letter_code
_entity_poly.pdbx_strand_id
1 'polypeptide(L)'
;MDLVVLAYHRWIEGDLLTRYAGTMINQHPADLSDLDDSGARRFTGKDPVRSAMAAGRTTTRTSCFAVDETRDGGAVLAMGPQVPVQGRQAAGEPAPRRNLSGRLNRRES
;
A
#
# COMPACT_ATOMS: atom_id res chain seq x y z
N MET A 1 -6.52 -18.87 11.89
CA MET A 1 -5.64 -17.71 11.65
C MET A 1 -6.48 -16.51 12.01
N ASP A 2 -6.10 -15.80 13.07
CA ASP A 2 -6.94 -14.78 13.70
C ASP A 2 -6.60 -13.36 13.23
N LEU A 3 -5.41 -13.20 12.64
CA LEU A 3 -4.94 -11.97 12.04
C LEU A 3 -4.02 -12.28 10.86
N VAL A 4 -4.23 -11.58 9.74
CA VAL A 4 -3.36 -11.57 8.58
C VAL A 4 -2.69 -10.21 8.50
N VAL A 5 -1.35 -10.19 8.47
CA VAL A 5 -0.56 -8.96 8.30
C VAL A 5 0.07 -8.97 6.92
N LEU A 6 -0.34 -8.03 6.07
CA LEU A 6 0.23 -7.86 4.74
C LEU A 6 1.47 -6.97 4.84
N ALA A 7 2.60 -7.49 4.37
CA ALA A 7 3.90 -6.79 4.34
C ALA A 7 4.54 -6.83 2.94
N TYR A 8 3.73 -6.89 1.88
CA TYR A 8 4.20 -6.99 0.50
C TYR A 8 3.31 -6.19 -0.47
N HIS A 9 3.87 -5.83 -1.64
CA HIS A 9 3.21 -5.00 -2.65
C HIS A 9 2.40 -5.81 -3.69
N ARG A 10 1.36 -6.54 -3.29
CA ARG A 10 0.40 -7.16 -4.24
C ARG A 10 -1.02 -6.96 -3.75
N TRP A 11 -1.93 -6.77 -4.71
CA TRP A 11 -3.35 -6.77 -4.46
C TRP A 11 -3.82 -8.14 -3.99
N ILE A 12 -4.69 -8.15 -2.99
CA ILE A 12 -5.41 -9.33 -2.55
C ILE A 12 -6.82 -9.26 -3.07
N GLU A 13 -7.23 -10.33 -3.74
CA GLU A 13 -8.49 -10.43 -4.45
C GLU A 13 -9.07 -11.84 -4.21
N GLY A 14 -10.38 -11.99 -4.42
CA GLY A 14 -11.09 -13.26 -4.36
C GLY A 14 -11.18 -13.87 -2.96
N ASP A 15 -11.21 -15.20 -2.89
CA ASP A 15 -11.53 -15.98 -1.69
C ASP A 15 -10.68 -15.63 -0.48
N LEU A 16 -9.43 -15.17 -0.68
CA LEU A 16 -8.58 -14.77 0.42
C LEU A 16 -9.12 -13.54 1.16
N LEU A 17 -9.65 -12.57 0.41
CA LEU A 17 -10.28 -11.37 0.97
C LEU A 17 -11.56 -11.74 1.72
N THR A 18 -12.41 -12.58 1.13
CA THR A 18 -13.66 -13.03 1.76
C THR A 18 -13.40 -13.87 3.01
N ARG A 19 -12.45 -14.80 2.97
CA ARG A 19 -12.14 -15.71 4.07
C ARG A 19 -11.63 -15.00 5.32
N TYR A 20 -10.90 -13.91 5.14
CA TYR A 20 -10.26 -13.18 6.25
C TYR A 20 -10.80 -11.75 6.41
N ALA A 21 -11.98 -11.45 5.85
CA ALA A 21 -12.63 -10.15 5.99
C ALA A 21 -12.68 -9.71 7.46
N GLY A 22 -12.28 -8.46 7.72
CA GLY A 22 -12.23 -7.90 9.09
C GLY A 22 -11.05 -8.37 9.95
N THR A 23 -10.22 -9.29 9.47
CA THR A 23 -9.05 -9.82 10.20
C THR A 23 -7.74 -9.61 9.44
N MET A 24 -7.72 -8.67 8.49
CA MET A 24 -6.53 -8.34 7.72
C MET A 24 -6.11 -6.89 7.91
N ILE A 25 -4.81 -6.67 8.11
CA ILE A 25 -4.21 -5.34 8.16
C ILE A 25 -3.09 -5.21 7.14
N ASN A 26 -2.90 -4.00 6.64
CA ASN A 26 -1.80 -3.66 5.76
C ASN A 26 -1.12 -2.35 6.22
N GLN A 27 0.08 -2.13 5.71
CA GLN A 27 0.90 -0.94 5.91
C GLN A 27 1.06 -0.18 4.59
N HIS A 28 0.92 1.14 4.65
CA HIS A 28 1.06 2.04 3.52
C HIS A 28 2.13 3.11 3.81
N PRO A 29 3.08 3.37 2.88
CA PRO A 29 4.19 4.28 3.14
C PRO A 29 3.85 5.77 2.97
N ALA A 30 2.58 6.16 3.03
CA ALA A 30 2.16 7.57 3.02
C ALA A 30 1.02 7.86 4.00
N ASP A 31 0.75 9.14 4.21
CA ASP A 31 -0.32 9.63 5.08
C ASP A 31 -1.70 9.42 4.44
N LEU A 32 -2.38 8.34 4.80
CA LEU A 32 -3.72 8.03 4.28
C LEU A 32 -4.84 8.92 4.88
N SER A 33 -4.51 9.83 5.80
CA SER A 33 -5.46 10.86 6.26
C SER A 33 -5.51 12.09 5.35
N ASP A 34 -4.57 12.21 4.40
CA ASP A 34 -4.60 13.28 3.40
C ASP A 34 -5.62 12.94 2.31
N LEU A 35 -6.72 13.70 2.31
CA LEU A 35 -7.80 13.57 1.35
C LEU A 35 -7.74 14.69 0.32
N ASP A 36 -8.16 14.39 -0.91
CA ASP A 36 -8.45 15.39 -1.92
C ASP A 36 -9.85 16.00 -1.72
N ASP A 37 -10.21 16.94 -2.60
CA ASP A 37 -11.47 17.68 -2.50
C ASP A 37 -12.71 16.78 -2.74
N SER A 38 -12.52 15.58 -3.28
CA SER A 38 -13.57 14.57 -3.43
C SER A 38 -13.72 13.66 -2.21
N GLY A 39 -12.85 13.83 -1.20
CA GLY A 39 -12.79 12.97 -0.02
C GLY A 39 -12.01 11.67 -0.26
N ALA A 40 -11.33 11.51 -1.40
CA ALA A 40 -10.52 10.33 -1.70
C ALA A 40 -9.10 10.50 -1.18
N ARG A 41 -8.45 9.39 -0.82
CA ARG A 41 -7.05 9.39 -0.32
C ARG A 41 -6.10 9.85 -1.42
N ARG A 42 -5.40 10.95 -1.16
CA ARG A 42 -4.58 11.64 -2.17
C ARG A 42 -3.34 10.85 -2.57
N PHE A 43 -2.71 10.14 -1.64
CA PHE A 43 -1.41 9.49 -1.84
C PHE A 43 -1.48 7.96 -1.75
N THR A 44 -2.18 7.33 -2.70
CA THR A 44 -2.29 5.86 -2.80
C THR A 44 -1.49 5.30 -3.99
N GLY A 45 -1.43 3.97 -4.13
CA GLY A 45 -0.85 3.33 -5.33
C GLY A 45 0.66 3.11 -5.28
N LYS A 46 1.33 3.20 -6.44
CA LYS A 46 2.67 2.61 -6.67
C LYS A 46 3.81 3.32 -5.94
N ASP A 47 3.83 4.66 -5.96
CA ASP A 47 4.94 5.46 -5.44
C ASP A 47 4.41 6.62 -4.56
N PRO A 48 3.66 6.34 -3.48
CA PRO A 48 2.87 7.34 -2.77
C PRO A 48 3.74 8.37 -2.04
N VAL A 49 4.95 8.00 -1.59
CA VAL A 49 5.94 8.92 -1.02
C VAL A 49 6.41 9.94 -2.06
N ARG A 50 6.74 9.46 -3.27
CA ARG A 50 7.17 10.33 -4.37
C ARG A 50 6.06 11.30 -4.74
N SER A 51 4.81 10.83 -4.82
CA SER A 51 3.65 11.69 -5.08
C SER A 51 3.45 12.73 -3.99
N ALA A 52 3.58 12.37 -2.72
CA ALA A 52 3.51 13.31 -1.60
C ALA A 52 4.61 14.39 -1.68
N MET A 53 5.84 13.99 -1.98
CA MET A 53 6.96 14.93 -2.17
C MET A 53 6.72 15.86 -3.36
N ALA A 54 6.24 15.33 -4.50
CA ALA A 54 5.90 16.12 -5.68
C ALA A 54 4.77 17.13 -5.41
N ALA A 55 3.85 16.80 -4.51
CA ALA A 55 2.81 17.70 -4.01
C ALA A 55 3.31 18.70 -2.95
N GLY A 56 4.63 18.79 -2.71
CA GLY A 56 5.24 19.76 -1.81
C GLY A 56 5.21 19.37 -0.33
N ARG A 57 4.86 18.12 0.02
CA ARG A 57 4.90 17.65 1.41
C ARG A 57 6.35 17.60 1.90
N THR A 58 6.63 18.26 3.02
CA THR A 58 7.96 18.28 3.66
C THR A 58 8.17 17.15 4.68
N THR A 59 7.10 16.43 4.99
CA THR A 59 7.09 15.23 5.85
C THR A 59 6.16 14.17 5.26
N THR A 60 6.46 12.89 5.51
CA THR A 60 5.55 11.78 5.30
C THR A 60 5.39 10.96 6.58
N ARG A 61 4.45 10.03 6.63
CA ARG A 61 4.33 9.03 7.70
C ARG A 61 3.84 7.73 7.11
N THR A 62 3.86 6.67 7.90
CA THR A 62 3.24 5.40 7.54
C THR A 62 1.81 5.32 8.10
N SER A 63 0.93 4.62 7.40
CA SER A 63 -0.44 4.35 7.83
C SER A 63 -0.68 2.85 7.87
N CYS A 64 -1.24 2.34 8.98
CA CYS A 64 -1.75 0.99 9.06
C CYS A 64 -3.28 1.03 8.95
N PHE A 65 -3.84 0.15 8.13
CA PHE A 65 -5.27 0.15 7.85
C PHE A 65 -5.84 -1.27 7.76
N ALA A 66 -7.13 -1.39 8.05
CA ALA A 66 -7.90 -2.62 7.84
C ALA A 66 -8.13 -2.81 6.34
N VAL A 67 -7.85 -4.00 5.83
CA VAL A 67 -8.03 -4.31 4.41
C VAL A 67 -9.49 -4.63 4.12
N ASP A 68 -10.01 -4.06 3.05
CA ASP A 68 -11.32 -4.36 2.48
C ASP A 68 -11.20 -4.51 0.95
N GLU A 69 -12.32 -4.50 0.25
CA GLU A 69 -12.40 -4.58 -1.22
C GLU A 69 -11.83 -3.38 -1.96
N THR A 70 -11.51 -2.30 -1.26
CA THR A 70 -10.95 -1.08 -1.85
C THR A 70 -9.43 -1.13 -1.91
N ARG A 71 -8.86 -0.34 -2.82
CA ARG A 71 -7.41 -0.20 -2.96
C ARG A 71 -6.88 0.88 -2.02
N ASP A 72 -6.25 0.44 -0.94
CA ASP A 72 -5.72 1.31 0.13
C ASP A 72 -6.79 2.23 0.73
N GLY A 73 -8.07 1.85 0.71
CA GLY A 73 -9.20 2.69 1.16
C GLY A 73 -9.82 2.29 2.49
N GLY A 74 -9.58 1.06 2.97
CA GLY A 74 -10.12 0.59 4.25
C GLY A 74 -9.64 1.38 5.47
N ALA A 75 -10.36 1.26 6.58
CA ALA A 75 -10.24 2.14 7.74
C ALA A 75 -8.80 2.24 8.29
N VAL A 76 -8.31 3.46 8.50
CA VAL A 76 -7.00 3.69 9.14
C VAL A 76 -7.10 3.34 10.62
N LEU A 77 -6.22 2.45 11.07
CA LEU A 77 -6.17 1.94 12.46
C LEU A 77 -5.11 2.67 13.28
N ALA A 78 -3.96 2.97 12.66
CA ALA A 78 -2.85 3.64 13.31
C ALA A 78 -1.99 4.40 12.30
N MET A 79 -1.28 5.42 12.76
CA MET A 79 -0.31 6.15 11.96
C MET A 79 1.01 6.29 12.70
N GLY A 80 2.10 6.17 11.97
CA GLY A 80 3.43 6.44 12.49
C GLY A 80 3.66 7.94 12.74
N PRO A 81 4.80 8.30 13.36
CA PRO A 81 5.20 9.69 13.48
C PRO A 81 5.46 10.29 12.10
N GLN A 82 5.32 11.62 11.99
CA GLN A 82 5.79 12.33 10.81
C GLN A 82 7.32 12.28 10.73
N VAL A 83 7.82 12.02 9.53
CA VAL A 83 9.24 11.92 9.22
C VAL A 83 9.56 12.91 8.09
N PRO A 84 10.56 13.80 8.26
CA PRO A 84 10.97 14.74 7.20
C PRO A 84 11.41 14.03 5.92
N VAL A 85 11.09 14.59 4.76
CA VAL A 85 11.53 14.08 3.45
C VAL A 85 12.61 14.95 2.78
N GLN A 86 12.95 16.09 3.39
CA GLN A 86 14.01 16.98 2.92
C GLN A 86 15.37 16.26 2.85
N GLY A 87 16.14 16.52 1.79
CA GLY A 87 17.44 15.89 1.56
C GLY A 87 17.38 14.41 1.20
N ARG A 88 16.18 13.81 1.08
CA ARG A 88 15.99 12.44 0.61
C ARG A 88 15.56 12.46 -0.85
N GLN A 89 16.14 11.59 -1.66
CA GLN A 89 15.65 11.33 -3.01
C GLN A 89 14.79 10.07 -2.98
N ALA A 90 13.64 10.11 -3.66
CA ALA A 90 12.93 8.88 -3.96
C ALA A 90 13.89 7.97 -4.74
N ALA A 91 14.07 6.73 -4.30
CA ALA A 91 14.87 5.76 -5.02
C ALA A 91 14.45 5.74 -6.51
N GLY A 92 15.42 5.56 -7.42
CA GLY A 92 15.19 5.53 -8.87
C GLY A 92 14.09 4.54 -9.28
N GLU A 93 13.66 4.58 -10.55
CA GLU A 93 12.53 3.79 -11.02
C GLU A 93 12.56 2.34 -10.48
N PRO A 94 11.46 1.84 -9.87
CA PRO A 94 11.43 0.49 -9.36
C PRO A 94 11.61 -0.49 -10.51
N ALA A 95 12.42 -1.53 -10.28
CA ALA A 95 12.71 -2.56 -11.26
C ALA A 95 11.43 -3.11 -11.92
N PRO A 96 11.44 -3.37 -13.25
CA PRO A 96 10.26 -3.82 -13.97
C PRO A 96 9.65 -5.07 -13.33
N ARG A 97 8.32 -5.08 -13.20
CA ARG A 97 7.56 -6.16 -12.56
C ARG A 97 7.84 -7.49 -13.27
N ARG A 98 8.48 -8.43 -12.56
CA ARG A 98 8.59 -9.81 -13.04
C ARG A 98 7.23 -10.51 -12.81
N ASN A 99 6.47 -10.71 -13.89
CA ASN A 99 5.25 -11.52 -13.85
C ASN A 99 5.63 -12.98 -13.56
N LEU A 100 5.07 -13.55 -12.48
CA LEU A 100 5.30 -14.95 -12.09
C LEU A 100 4.39 -15.94 -12.83
N SER A 101 3.62 -15.49 -13.82
CA SER A 101 2.67 -16.33 -14.58
C SER A 101 3.35 -17.44 -15.42
N GLY A 102 4.66 -17.37 -15.64
CA GLY A 102 5.38 -18.33 -16.49
C GLY A 102 5.93 -19.60 -15.82
N ARG A 103 5.69 -19.85 -14.52
CA ARG A 103 6.30 -20.99 -13.80
C ARG A 103 5.39 -22.20 -13.54
N LEU A 104 4.10 -22.15 -13.90
CA LEU A 104 3.16 -23.25 -13.60
C LEU A 104 2.99 -24.30 -14.72
N ASN A 105 3.54 -24.10 -15.92
CA ASN A 105 3.35 -25.04 -17.05
C ASN A 105 4.58 -25.92 -17.39
N ARG A 106 5.47 -26.23 -16.45
CA ARG A 106 6.67 -27.08 -16.73
C ARG A 106 6.93 -28.15 -15.67
N ARG A 107 5.90 -28.83 -15.20
CA ARG A 107 6.05 -30.08 -14.45
C ARG A 107 4.90 -31.05 -14.71
N GLU A 108 4.67 -31.41 -15.97
CA GLU A 108 4.12 -32.72 -16.34
C GLU A 108 4.64 -33.07 -17.73
N SER A 109 5.69 -33.89 -17.78
CA SER A 109 6.10 -34.78 -18.89
C SER A 109 7.17 -35.72 -18.33
#